data_AF-A0A1F9ZGK8-F1
#
_entry.id   AF-A0A1F9ZGK8-F1
#
_cell.length_a   1.000
_cell.length_b   1.000
_cell.length_c   1.000
_cell.angle_alpha   90.00
_cell.angle_beta   90.00
_cell.angle_gamma   90.00
#
_symmetry.space_group_name_H-M   'P 1'
#
loop_
_entity.id
_entity.type
_entity.pdbx_description
1 polymer ?
#
loop_
_entity_poly.entity_id
_entity_poly.type
_entity_poly.pdbx_seq_one_letter_code
_entity_poly.pdbx_strand_id
1 'polypeptide(L)'
;MREVSVIRMAGAIVTKWRMEDHVQLVLSVRGQGEEVRLLCTCERGHWIVRERFGEGGPRLIATCHNCGNRVELPLEGARLPNA
;
A
#
# COMPACT_ATOMS: atom_id res chain seq x y z
N MET A 1 -11.44 9.73 6.07
CA MET A 1 -10.34 9.14 5.27
C MET A 1 -9.34 10.24 4.96
N ARG A 2 -8.07 10.04 5.29
CA ARG A 2 -7.01 11.05 5.15
C ARG A 2 -6.02 10.67 4.06
N GLU A 3 -5.42 11.65 3.42
CA GLU A 3 -4.34 11.43 2.45
C GLU A 3 -2.98 11.42 3.16
N VAL A 4 -2.15 10.42 2.86
CA VAL A 4 -0.84 10.24 3.49
C VAL A 4 0.22 10.03 2.41
N SER A 5 1.27 10.87 2.46
CA SER A 5 2.43 10.73 1.58
C SER A 5 3.18 9.42 1.87
N VAL A 6 3.63 8.76 0.82
CA VAL A 6 4.40 7.51 0.87
C VAL A 6 5.65 7.62 1.74
N ILE A 7 6.26 8.81 1.87
CA ILE A 7 7.42 9.03 2.76
C ILE A 7 7.04 8.80 4.22
N ARG A 8 5.81 9.17 4.63
CA ARG A 8 5.30 8.98 6.00
C ARG A 8 4.88 7.54 6.29
N MET A 9 4.90 6.67 5.27
CA MET A 9 4.55 5.26 5.39
C MET A 9 5.77 4.37 5.67
N ALA A 10 6.97 4.95 5.79
CA ALA A 10 8.16 4.20 6.16
C ALA A 10 7.95 3.45 7.49
N GLY A 11 8.13 2.13 7.47
CA GLY A 11 7.93 1.26 8.64
C GLY A 11 6.47 0.97 9.00
N ALA A 12 5.50 1.50 8.25
CA ALA A 12 4.08 1.19 8.46
C ALA A 12 3.78 -0.26 8.07
N ILE A 13 2.97 -0.95 8.87
CA ILE A 13 2.49 -2.30 8.58
C ILE A 13 1.06 -2.20 8.06
N VAL A 14 0.82 -2.63 6.82
CA VAL A 14 -0.50 -2.65 6.21
C VAL A 14 -1.25 -3.90 6.70
N THR A 15 -2.49 -3.73 7.13
CA THR A 15 -3.35 -4.85 7.56
C THR A 15 -4.40 -5.21 6.52
N LYS A 16 -4.86 -4.22 5.75
CA LYS A 16 -5.79 -4.39 4.62
C LYS A 16 -5.52 -3.33 3.57
N TRP A 17 -5.83 -3.62 2.32
CA TRP A 17 -5.75 -2.65 1.23
C TRP A 17 -6.90 -2.87 0.24
N ARG A 18 -7.24 -1.82 -0.49
CA ARG A 18 -8.18 -1.86 -1.62
C ARG A 18 -7.85 -0.79 -2.65
N MET A 19 -8.23 -1.04 -3.90
CA MET A 19 -8.26 -0.01 -4.93
C MET A 19 -9.62 0.67 -4.92
N GLU A 20 -9.62 2.00 -4.88
CA GLU A 20 -10.78 2.88 -5.02
C GLU A 20 -10.67 3.60 -6.38
N ASP A 21 -11.80 3.73 -7.08
CA ASP A 21 -11.88 4.33 -8.43
C ASP A 21 -10.85 3.78 -9.43
N HIS A 22 -10.54 2.49 -9.31
CA HIS A 22 -9.56 1.74 -10.12
C HIS A 22 -8.09 2.21 -10.04
N VAL A 23 -7.79 3.31 -9.36
CA VAL A 23 -6.46 3.93 -9.37
C VAL A 23 -5.92 4.33 -8.00
N GLN A 24 -6.80 4.60 -7.04
CA GLN A 24 -6.42 5.10 -5.72
C GLN A 24 -6.20 3.95 -4.75
N LEU A 25 -5.04 3.93 -4.11
CA LEU A 25 -4.71 2.91 -3.12
C LEU A 25 -5.14 3.39 -1.73
N VAL A 26 -6.08 2.66 -1.13
CA VAL A 26 -6.54 2.87 0.25
C VAL A 26 -5.99 1.77 1.14
N LEU A 27 -5.43 2.14 2.29
CA LEU A 27 -4.74 1.26 3.22
C LEU A 27 -5.35 1.36 4.63
N SER A 28 -5.52 0.21 5.28
CA SER A 28 -5.61 0.12 6.74
C SER A 28 -4.21 -0.15 7.29
N VAL A 29 -3.78 0.63 8.27
CA VAL A 29 -2.42 0.55 8.86
C VAL A 29 -2.51 0.15 10.32
N ARG A 30 -1.65 -0.76 10.77
CA ARG A 30 -1.60 -1.22 12.17
C ARG A 30 -1.39 -0.04 13.12
N GLY A 31 -2.21 0.03 14.17
CA GLY A 31 -2.17 1.12 15.15
C GLY A 31 -2.81 2.43 14.66
N GLN A 32 -3.41 2.45 13.46
CA GLN A 32 -4.23 3.57 12.98
C GLN A 32 -5.70 3.14 12.92
N GLY A 33 -6.58 3.96 13.49
CA GLY A 33 -8.02 3.69 13.51
C GLY A 33 -8.76 4.04 12.21
N GLU A 34 -8.15 4.85 11.35
CA GLU A 34 -8.74 5.30 10.10
C GLU A 34 -7.99 4.77 8.87
N GLU A 35 -8.74 4.48 7.80
CA GLU A 35 -8.16 4.21 6.49
C GLU A 35 -7.46 5.46 5.91
N VAL A 36 -6.35 5.22 5.22
CA VAL A 36 -5.53 6.25 4.58
C VAL A 36 -5.46 6.04 3.08
N ARG A 37 -5.57 7.13 2.30
CA ARG A 37 -5.30 7.13 0.87
C ARG A 37 -3.82 7.46 0.64
N LEU A 38 -3.12 6.59 -0.08
CA LEU A 38 -1.69 6.73 -0.31
C LEU A 38 -1.41 7.75 -1.44
N LEU A 39 -0.60 8.77 -1.16
CA LEU A 39 -0.09 9.70 -2.15
C LEU A 39 1.39 9.47 -2.43
N CYS A 40 1.77 9.59 -3.69
CA CYS A 40 3.16 9.56 -4.10
C CYS A 40 3.86 10.88 -3.73
N THR A 41 5.19 10.87 -3.77
CA THR A 41 6.01 12.08 -3.65
C THR A 41 5.79 13.09 -4.79
N CYS A 42 5.25 12.65 -5.93
CA CYS A 42 4.79 13.52 -7.02
C CYS A 42 3.35 14.02 -6.82
N GLU A 43 2.81 13.87 -5.61
CA GLU A 43 1.48 14.32 -5.18
C GLU A 43 0.30 13.59 -5.86
N ARG A 44 0.56 12.61 -6.72
CA ARG A 44 -0.48 11.77 -7.34
C ARG A 44 -0.75 10.51 -6.54
N GLY A 45 -2.01 10.07 -6.55
CA GLY A 45 -2.48 8.84 -5.90
C GLY A 45 -2.76 7.67 -6.85
N HIS A 46 -2.18 7.64 -8.06
CA HIS A 46 -2.42 6.58 -9.04
C HIS A 46 -1.38 5.46 -8.91
N TRP A 47 -1.82 4.29 -8.46
CA TRP A 47 -0.95 3.16 -8.12
C TRP A 47 -1.24 1.90 -8.93
N ILE A 48 -0.17 1.21 -9.31
CA ILE A 48 -0.19 -0.19 -9.73
C ILE A 48 0.24 -1.01 -8.51
N VAL A 49 -0.59 -1.95 -8.08
CA VAL A 49 -0.41 -2.67 -6.82
C VAL A 49 -0.24 -4.17 -7.06
N ARG A 50 0.70 -4.78 -6.35
CA ARG A 50 0.98 -6.22 -6.38
C ARG A 50 1.26 -6.71 -4.97
N GLU A 51 0.79 -7.91 -4.66
CA GLU A 51 1.23 -8.63 -3.47
C GLU A 51 2.43 -9.51 -3.83
N ARG A 52 3.41 -9.58 -2.94
CA ARG A 52 4.57 -10.47 -3.03
C ARG A 52 4.67 -11.29 -1.76
N PHE A 53 4.83 -12.61 -1.91
CA PHE A 53 5.05 -13.54 -0.81
C PHE A 53 6.47 -14.11 -0.92
N GLY A 54 7.25 -14.11 0.16
CA GLY A 54 8.62 -14.62 0.19
C GLY A 54 9.16 -14.75 1.61
N GLU A 55 10.45 -15.09 1.76
CA GLU A 55 11.09 -15.40 3.06
C GLU A 55 11.03 -14.25 4.09
N GLY A 56 10.76 -13.02 3.67
CA GLY A 56 10.56 -11.86 4.54
C GLY A 56 9.10 -11.55 4.91
N GLY A 57 8.17 -12.48 4.66
CA GLY A 57 6.73 -12.31 4.83
C GLY A 57 6.04 -11.64 3.64
N PRO A 58 4.70 -11.50 3.69
CA PRO A 58 3.94 -10.85 2.62
C PRO A 58 4.23 -9.35 2.56
N ARG A 59 4.29 -8.82 1.34
CA ARG A 59 4.49 -7.39 1.07
C ARG A 59 3.53 -6.87 0.03
N LEU A 60 3.05 -5.66 0.24
CA LEU A 60 2.33 -4.88 -0.75
C LEU A 60 3.34 -3.99 -1.50
N ILE A 61 3.47 -4.21 -2.80
CA ILE A 61 4.31 -3.42 -3.69
C ILE A 61 3.39 -2.46 -4.43
N ALA A 62 3.59 -1.15 -4.25
CA ALA A 62 2.86 -0.12 -4.97
C ALA A 62 3.84 0.70 -5.83
N THR A 63 3.54 0.82 -7.12
CA THR A 63 4.32 1.62 -8.07
C THR A 63 3.46 2.75 -8.61
N CYS A 64 3.93 3.99 -8.47
CA CYS A 64 3.21 5.15 -8.98
C CYS A 64 3.19 5.11 -10.50
N HIS A 65 2.00 5.16 -11.10
CA HIS A 65 1.84 5.12 -12.55
C HIS A 65 2.51 6.33 -13.23
N ASN A 66 2.53 7.50 -12.55
CA ASN A 66 3.00 8.74 -13.15
C ASN A 66 4.53 8.92 -13.12
N CYS A 67 5.17 8.67 -11.98
CA CYS A 67 6.61 8.95 -11.81
C CYS A 67 7.46 7.67 -11.63
N GLY A 68 6.83 6.49 -11.57
CA GLY A 68 7.53 5.22 -11.39
C GLY A 68 8.05 4.98 -9.97
N ASN A 69 7.84 5.89 -9.02
CA ASN A 69 8.26 5.69 -7.63
C ASN A 69 7.62 4.42 -7.06
N ARG A 70 8.45 3.55 -6.49
CA ARG A 70 8.05 2.24 -5.97
C ARG A 70 8.21 2.22 -4.45
N VAL A 71 7.19 1.73 -3.77
CA VAL A 71 7.21 1.47 -2.33
C VAL A 71 6.87 0.01 -2.05
N GLU A 72 7.49 -0.54 -1.02
CA GLU A 72 7.17 -1.86 -0.49
C GLU A 72 6.76 -1.70 0.97
N LEU A 73 5.56 -2.18 1.30
CA LEU A 73 5.00 -2.12 2.64
C LEU A 73 4.79 -3.55 3.16
N PRO A 74 5.22 -3.88 4.39
CA PRO A 74 4.85 -5.13 5.03
C PRO A 74 3.33 -5.29 5.07
N LEU A 75 2.84 -6.47 4.69
CA LEU A 75 1.42 -6.79 4.67
C LEU A 75 1.14 -7.90 5.69
N GLU A 76 0.38 -7.56 6.72
CA GLU A 76 -0.03 -8.48 7.78
C GLU A 76 -1.21 -9.34 7.34
N GLY A 77 -1.19 -10.63 7.68
CA GLY A 77 -2.34 -11.51 7.50
C GLY A 77 -2.67 -11.87 6.05
N ALA A 78 -1.84 -11.53 5.07
CA ALA A 78 -2.02 -12.00 3.70
C ALA A 78 -1.88 -13.54 3.69
N ARG A 79 -2.98 -14.20 3.38
CA ARG A 79 -3.00 -15.65 3.17
C ARG A 79 -2.63 -15.88 1.72
N LEU A 80 -1.72 -16.82 1.47
CA LEU A 80 -1.59 -17.40 0.14
C LEU A 80 -2.99 -17.84 -0.29
N PRO A 81 -3.47 -17.50 -1.51
CA PRO A 81 -4.64 -18.19 -2.04
C PRO A 81 -4.29 -19.68 -2.01
N ASN A 82 -5.10 -20.48 -1.30
CA ASN A 82 -4.87 -21.91 -1.16
C ASN A 82 -4.58 -22.49 -2.55
N ALA A 83 -3.41 -23.14 -2.69
CA ALA A 83 -3.02 -23.86 -3.90
C ALA A 83 -3.94 -25.05 -4.16
#